data_AF-A0A7X8XWG6-F1
#
_entry.id   AF-A0A7X8XWG6-F1
#
_cell.length_a   1.000
_cell.length_b   1.000
_cell.length_c   1.000
_cell.angle_alpha   90.00
_cell.angle_beta   90.00
_cell.angle_gamma   90.00
#
_symmetry.space_group_name_H-M   'P 1'
#
loop_
_entity.id
_entity.type
_entity.pdbx_description
1 polymer ?
#
loop_
_entity_poly.entity_id
_entity_poly.type
_entity_poly.pdbx_seq_one_letter_code
_entity_poly.pdbx_strand_id
1 'polypeptide(L)'
;MYYDITFGIVSPNDDELTPVEIDRLLAQGYFRHNLNMASYEMMYFDDKMQGVLPLRCEVQSGMFSKSQRKKINQSLRKFQVEITPLNITEEHETLYSEYRKERFDEENKSLLQYFGVDDEEDLGLLPFETMQISFYQDNKLIAASYFDVGEQSIASLMAMYDHNFKQEGLGFISMLLEMKWALENKKDWYYPGYTLDQPSCFDYKLRLPNVQAFNWKKEWEDWKNIDLKLTKRYKTLHALEDIVEDINKTCLVKGHVAEEQNFFTSMWHDMFDFTQAVEAPIYGSFPIGQYHQMVVIYDPVQDQFVVKPHIFKMESGLTKEITTKDPEEISTLINAYFTYLQIIDVRITQAIDDFQEVLNNSNLEFDTVEVMGNASRHPNYKWLSLKNGNIHWMIMTFWDNDRRQFFYHPLTFKYHQKRWVSPFGLCTAEVALLKISSYIETKEEDWEDLLSETE
;
A
#
# COMPACT_ATOMS: atom_id res chain seq x y z
N MET A 1 -3.44 -7.51 14.64
CA MET A 1 -4.15 -6.67 13.65
C MET A 1 -5.53 -6.35 14.21
N TYR A 2 -5.90 -5.07 14.26
CA TYR A 2 -7.17 -4.61 14.87
C TYR A 2 -8.35 -4.60 13.89
N TYR A 3 -8.07 -4.96 12.63
CA TYR A 3 -9.00 -4.91 11.53
C TYR A 3 -9.10 -6.30 10.90
N ASP A 4 -10.22 -6.99 11.12
CA ASP A 4 -10.49 -8.28 10.49
C ASP A 4 -10.94 -8.02 9.04
N ILE A 5 -9.98 -8.01 8.12
CA ILE A 5 -10.23 -7.93 6.68
C ILE A 5 -10.04 -9.31 6.09
N THR A 6 -10.99 -9.74 5.25
CA THR A 6 -10.80 -10.97 4.50
C THR A 6 -9.61 -10.76 3.60
N PHE A 7 -8.52 -11.45 3.92
CA PHE A 7 -7.25 -11.40 3.22
C PHE A 7 -6.69 -12.81 3.16
N GLY A 8 -6.35 -13.27 1.96
CA GLY A 8 -5.79 -14.59 1.73
C GLY A 8 -4.87 -14.60 0.53
N ILE A 9 -3.75 -15.30 0.67
CA ILE A 9 -2.85 -15.66 -0.42
C ILE A 9 -2.69 -17.17 -0.36
N VAL A 10 -2.81 -17.83 -1.51
CA VAL A 10 -2.42 -19.22 -1.71
C VAL A 10 -1.32 -19.22 -2.75
N SER A 11 -0.13 -19.68 -2.35
CA SER A 11 1.04 -19.76 -3.21
C SER A 11 1.24 -21.18 -3.72
N PRO A 12 1.71 -21.38 -4.96
CA PRO A 12 2.09 -22.71 -5.46
C PRO A 12 3.23 -23.35 -4.66
N ASN A 13 3.97 -22.57 -3.87
CA ASN A 13 4.99 -23.09 -2.95
C ASN A 13 4.39 -23.75 -1.69
N ASP A 14 3.16 -23.36 -1.32
CA ASP A 14 2.48 -23.84 -0.12
C ASP A 14 1.47 -24.95 -0.44
N ASP A 15 0.74 -24.79 -1.55
CA ASP A 15 -0.32 -25.71 -2.00
C ASP A 15 -0.25 -25.97 -3.51
N GLU A 16 -0.56 -27.19 -3.95
CA GLU A 16 -0.63 -27.52 -5.37
C GLU A 16 -1.88 -26.92 -6.04
N LEU A 17 -1.70 -25.94 -6.92
CA LEU A 17 -2.78 -25.25 -7.65
C LEU A 17 -3.30 -26.08 -8.84
N THR A 18 -3.89 -27.23 -8.56
CA THR A 18 -4.57 -28.03 -9.60
C THR A 18 -5.80 -27.30 -10.17
N PRO A 19 -6.29 -27.65 -11.38
CA PRO A 19 -7.50 -27.04 -11.95
C PRO A 19 -8.74 -27.10 -11.03
N VAL A 20 -8.88 -28.17 -10.24
CA VAL A 20 -9.96 -28.32 -9.24
C VAL A 20 -9.77 -27.37 -8.06
N GLU A 21 -8.52 -27.19 -7.62
CA GLU A 21 -8.20 -26.28 -6.51
C GLU A 21 -8.39 -24.81 -6.93
N ILE A 22 -8.02 -24.46 -8.16
CA ILE A 22 -8.29 -23.15 -8.76
C ILE A 22 -9.80 -22.87 -8.75
N ASP A 23 -10.64 -23.81 -9.21
CA ASP A 23 -12.11 -23.65 -9.17
C ASP A 23 -12.63 -23.44 -7.74
N ARG A 24 -12.10 -24.20 -6.76
CA ARG A 24 -12.46 -24.08 -5.35
C ARG A 24 -12.15 -22.69 -4.81
N LEU A 25 -10.98 -22.15 -5.13
CA LEU A 25 -10.53 -20.81 -4.72
C LEU A 25 -11.36 -19.71 -5.41
N LEU A 26 -11.57 -19.80 -6.73
CA LEU A 26 -12.41 -18.87 -7.49
C LEU A 26 -13.83 -18.81 -6.91
N ALA A 27 -14.43 -19.96 -6.55
CA ALA A 27 -15.74 -20.03 -5.93
C ALA A 27 -15.81 -19.36 -4.54
N GLN A 28 -14.67 -19.16 -3.88
CA GLN A 28 -14.53 -18.46 -2.59
C GLN A 28 -14.15 -16.98 -2.74
N GLY A 29 -14.16 -16.45 -3.97
CA GLY A 29 -13.84 -15.05 -4.23
C GLY A 29 -12.34 -14.77 -4.30
N TYR A 30 -11.52 -15.80 -4.53
CA TYR A 30 -10.13 -15.59 -4.94
C TYR A 30 -10.06 -15.25 -6.43
N PHE A 31 -8.96 -14.63 -6.84
CA PHE A 31 -8.59 -14.38 -8.23
C PHE A 31 -7.06 -14.43 -8.35
N ARG A 32 -6.56 -14.66 -9.56
CA ARG A 32 -5.11 -14.72 -9.79
C ARG A 32 -4.46 -13.37 -9.54
N HIS A 33 -3.38 -13.40 -8.77
CA HIS A 33 -2.46 -12.30 -8.60
C HIS A 33 -1.04 -12.83 -8.78
N ASN A 34 -0.46 -12.56 -9.96
CA ASN A 34 0.87 -13.05 -10.32
C ASN A 34 0.88 -14.61 -10.32
N LEU A 35 1.81 -15.28 -9.64
CA LEU A 35 1.87 -16.73 -9.48
C LEU A 35 0.88 -17.28 -8.42
N ASN A 36 0.21 -16.40 -7.68
CA ASN A 36 -0.60 -16.78 -6.53
C ASN A 36 -2.10 -16.61 -6.81
N MET A 37 -2.93 -17.23 -5.97
CA MET A 37 -4.34 -16.88 -5.84
C MET A 37 -4.49 -15.94 -4.64
N ALA A 38 -5.13 -14.78 -4.84
CA ALA A 38 -5.35 -13.80 -3.78
C ALA A 38 -6.84 -13.53 -3.59
N SER A 39 -7.23 -13.22 -2.36
CA SER A 39 -8.56 -12.75 -2.02
C SER A 39 -8.42 -11.59 -1.04
N TYR A 40 -8.98 -10.44 -1.37
CA TYR A 40 -8.96 -9.27 -0.51
C TYR A 40 -10.23 -8.45 -0.68
N GLU A 41 -10.84 -8.05 0.44
CA GLU A 41 -12.12 -7.31 0.48
C GLU A 41 -11.97 -5.82 0.15
N MET A 42 -10.74 -5.30 0.22
CA MET A 42 -10.41 -3.92 -0.14
C MET A 42 -9.06 -3.86 -0.85
N MET A 43 -8.83 -2.77 -1.59
CA MET A 43 -7.55 -2.45 -2.19
C MET A 43 -7.36 -0.94 -2.29
N TYR A 44 -6.11 -0.48 -2.31
CA TYR A 44 -5.80 0.90 -2.69
C TYR A 44 -5.67 0.99 -4.21
N PHE A 45 -6.51 1.81 -4.85
CA PHE A 45 -6.57 1.97 -6.29
C PHE A 45 -7.10 3.37 -6.66
N ASP A 46 -6.48 4.02 -7.65
CA ASP A 46 -6.83 5.37 -8.11
C ASP A 46 -6.84 6.39 -6.95
N ASP A 47 -5.74 6.38 -6.19
CA ASP A 47 -5.49 7.20 -5.00
C ASP A 47 -6.53 7.11 -3.89
N LYS A 48 -7.26 5.98 -3.81
CA LYS A 48 -8.29 5.75 -2.81
C LYS A 48 -8.40 4.29 -2.38
N MET A 49 -8.90 4.07 -1.18
CA MET A 49 -9.32 2.79 -0.65
C MET A 49 -10.68 2.41 -1.25
N GLN A 50 -10.73 1.25 -1.88
CA GLN A 50 -11.86 0.74 -2.64
C GLN A 50 -12.30 -0.60 -2.07
N GLY A 51 -13.62 -0.84 -1.99
CA GLY A 51 -14.15 -2.17 -1.72
C GLY A 51 -14.05 -3.02 -2.98
N VAL A 52 -13.58 -4.25 -2.86
CA VAL A 52 -13.39 -5.18 -3.99
C VAL A 52 -14.56 -6.14 -4.06
N LEU A 53 -15.12 -6.32 -5.25
CA LEU A 53 -16.26 -7.20 -5.51
C LEU A 53 -15.88 -8.20 -6.61
N PRO A 54 -15.37 -9.40 -6.24
CA PRO A 54 -15.13 -10.49 -7.19
C PRO A 54 -16.40 -10.79 -7.96
N LEU A 55 -16.27 -11.05 -9.26
CA LEU A 55 -17.36 -11.28 -10.18
C LEU A 55 -17.32 -12.70 -10.74
N ARG A 56 -18.49 -13.23 -11.08
CA ARG A 56 -18.62 -14.43 -11.91
C ARG A 56 -19.86 -14.34 -12.80
N CYS A 57 -19.87 -15.14 -13.85
CA CYS A 57 -21.00 -15.35 -14.73
C CYS A 57 -21.23 -16.85 -14.92
N GLU A 58 -22.49 -17.27 -14.90
CA GLU A 58 -22.86 -18.62 -15.32
C GLU A 58 -22.71 -18.75 -16.84
N VAL A 59 -22.05 -19.82 -17.29
CA VAL A 59 -21.85 -20.12 -18.71
C VAL A 59 -22.98 -21.04 -19.17
N GLN A 60 -23.88 -20.52 -19.99
CA GLN A 60 -25.01 -21.28 -20.50
C GLN A 60 -25.39 -20.92 -21.94
N SER A 61 -26.04 -21.86 -22.63
CA SER A 61 -26.53 -21.63 -23.99
C SER A 61 -27.53 -20.46 -24.02
N GLY A 62 -27.36 -19.56 -24.99
CA GLY A 62 -28.26 -18.41 -25.15
C GLY A 62 -27.96 -17.22 -24.22
N MET A 63 -26.91 -17.27 -23.38
CA MET A 63 -26.56 -16.19 -22.44
C MET A 63 -26.31 -14.83 -23.11
N PHE A 64 -25.76 -14.82 -24.33
CA PHE A 64 -25.45 -13.57 -25.03
C PHE A 64 -26.72 -12.83 -25.48
N SER A 65 -26.75 -11.52 -25.31
CA SER A 65 -27.77 -10.65 -25.91
C SER A 65 -27.65 -10.59 -27.44
N LYS A 66 -28.70 -10.10 -28.12
CA LYS A 66 -28.65 -9.85 -29.58
C LYS A 66 -27.51 -8.91 -29.97
N SER A 67 -27.25 -7.88 -29.16
CA SER A 67 -26.17 -6.90 -29.39
C SER A 67 -24.78 -7.52 -29.23
N GLN A 68 -24.57 -8.32 -28.17
CA GLN A 68 -23.30 -9.03 -27.96
C GLN A 68 -23.02 -10.01 -29.10
N ARG A 69 -24.00 -10.83 -29.52
CA ARG A 69 -23.86 -11.72 -30.68
C ARG A 69 -23.48 -10.96 -31.96
N LYS A 70 -24.11 -9.81 -32.19
CA LYS A 70 -23.79 -8.96 -33.35
C LYS A 70 -22.34 -8.48 -33.30
N LYS A 71 -21.87 -7.99 -32.14
CA LYS A 71 -20.49 -7.52 -31.96
C LYS A 71 -19.48 -8.64 -32.22
N ILE A 72 -19.68 -9.80 -31.60
CA ILE A 72 -18.83 -11.00 -31.82
C ILE A 72 -18.72 -11.30 -33.33
N ASN A 73 -19.86 -11.40 -34.01
CA ASN A 73 -19.90 -11.73 -35.44
C ASN A 73 -19.25 -10.65 -36.33
N GLN A 74 -19.35 -9.37 -35.96
CA GLN A 74 -18.70 -8.28 -36.69
C GLN A 74 -17.18 -8.32 -36.50
N SER A 75 -16.71 -8.52 -35.27
CA SER A 75 -15.29 -8.62 -34.96
C SER A 75 -14.63 -9.81 -35.64
N LEU A 76 -15.25 -11.00 -35.60
CA LEU A 76 -14.73 -12.21 -36.27
C LEU A 76 -14.71 -12.12 -37.80
N ARG A 77 -15.41 -11.15 -38.40
CA ARG A 77 -15.34 -10.87 -39.85
C ARG A 77 -14.27 -9.86 -40.21
N LYS A 78 -13.91 -8.99 -39.26
CA LYS A 78 -12.99 -7.87 -39.46
C LYS A 78 -11.55 -8.24 -39.11
N PHE A 79 -11.37 -9.10 -38.11
CA PHE A 79 -10.09 -9.46 -37.56
C PHE A 79 -9.86 -10.97 -37.68
N GLN A 80 -8.62 -11.35 -37.91
CA GLN A 80 -8.18 -12.73 -37.69
C GLN A 80 -8.05 -12.92 -36.18
N VAL A 81 -8.70 -13.93 -35.62
CA VAL A 81 -8.69 -14.20 -34.18
C VAL A 81 -8.23 -15.61 -33.94
N GLU A 82 -7.25 -15.76 -33.06
CA GLU A 82 -6.64 -17.03 -32.70
C GLU A 82 -6.79 -17.25 -31.20
N ILE A 83 -7.07 -18.49 -30.79
CA ILE A 83 -7.10 -18.90 -29.39
C ILE A 83 -6.09 -20.03 -29.23
N THR A 84 -5.02 -19.79 -28.47
CA THR A 84 -3.89 -20.71 -28.32
C THR A 84 -3.50 -20.82 -26.84
N PRO A 85 -2.72 -21.85 -26.45
CA PRO A 85 -1.95 -21.78 -25.21
C PRO A 85 -1.12 -20.50 -25.14
N LEU A 86 -0.80 -20.06 -23.92
CA LEU A 86 0.02 -18.87 -23.68
C LEU A 86 1.32 -18.93 -24.47
N ASN A 87 1.55 -17.93 -25.30
CA ASN A 87 2.74 -17.79 -26.13
C ASN A 87 3.03 -16.31 -26.33
N ILE A 88 3.90 -15.76 -25.48
CA ILE A 88 4.25 -14.34 -25.45
C ILE A 88 5.36 -14.12 -26.48
N THR A 89 5.12 -13.18 -27.39
CA THR A 89 6.11 -12.76 -28.39
C THR A 89 6.49 -11.29 -28.18
N GLU A 90 7.52 -10.82 -28.88
CA GLU A 90 7.91 -9.40 -28.87
C GLU A 90 6.77 -8.44 -29.24
N GLU A 91 5.86 -8.85 -30.15
CA GLU A 91 4.66 -8.07 -30.47
C GLU A 91 3.70 -7.94 -29.28
N HIS A 92 3.57 -8.98 -28.47
CA HIS A 92 2.73 -8.96 -27.26
C HIS A 92 3.34 -8.03 -26.19
N GLU A 93 4.66 -8.12 -25.98
CA GLU A 93 5.39 -7.24 -25.05
C GLU A 93 5.29 -5.77 -25.47
N THR A 94 5.47 -5.48 -26.77
CA THR A 94 5.32 -4.12 -27.31
C THR A 94 3.91 -3.59 -27.08
N LEU A 95 2.90 -4.38 -27.43
CA LEU A 95 1.49 -4.03 -27.23
C LEU A 95 1.17 -3.77 -25.75
N TYR A 96 1.71 -4.59 -24.85
CA TYR A 96 1.51 -4.44 -23.41
C TYR A 96 2.12 -3.14 -22.89
N SER A 97 3.37 -2.84 -23.25
CA SER A 97 4.08 -1.63 -22.85
C SER A 97 3.34 -0.37 -23.30
N GLU A 98 2.94 -0.30 -24.58
CA GLU A 98 2.16 0.81 -25.12
C GLU A 98 0.80 0.96 -24.40
N TYR A 99 0.08 -0.15 -24.19
CA TYR A 99 -1.20 -0.15 -23.50
C TYR A 99 -1.10 0.32 -22.05
N ARG A 100 -0.07 -0.12 -21.32
CA ARG A 100 0.14 0.23 -19.90
C ARG A 100 0.48 1.70 -19.73
N LYS A 101 1.38 2.22 -20.57
CA LYS A 101 1.73 3.65 -20.59
C LYS A 101 0.51 4.54 -20.78
N GLU A 102 -0.34 4.23 -21.76
CA GLU A 102 -1.55 4.99 -22.04
C GLU A 102 -2.64 4.86 -20.96
N ARG A 103 -2.71 3.72 -20.27
CA ARG A 103 -3.81 3.44 -19.33
C ARG A 103 -3.50 3.80 -17.88
N PHE A 104 -2.28 3.64 -17.43
CA PHE A 104 -1.91 3.72 -16.02
C PHE A 104 -0.78 4.71 -15.73
N ASP A 105 -0.19 5.36 -16.75
CA ASP A 105 0.98 6.24 -16.58
C ASP A 105 2.17 5.55 -15.86
N GLU A 106 2.23 4.21 -15.96
CA GLU A 106 3.24 3.37 -15.35
C GLU A 106 4.16 2.81 -16.44
N GLU A 107 5.42 3.23 -16.43
CA GLU A 107 6.50 2.55 -17.16
C GLU A 107 7.11 1.48 -16.24
N ASN A 108 7.67 0.40 -16.80
CA ASN A 108 8.62 -0.55 -16.16
C ASN A 108 8.15 -1.95 -15.74
N LYS A 109 6.93 -2.41 -16.06
CA LYS A 109 6.60 -3.85 -15.91
C LYS A 109 6.47 -4.50 -17.28
N SER A 110 7.19 -5.61 -17.52
CA SER A 110 7.01 -6.43 -18.74
C SER A 110 5.77 -7.31 -18.61
N LEU A 111 5.31 -7.86 -19.74
CA LEU A 111 4.20 -8.82 -19.76
C LEU A 111 4.61 -10.13 -19.08
N LEU A 112 5.85 -10.60 -19.26
CA LEU A 112 6.41 -11.73 -18.50
C LEU A 112 6.27 -11.52 -16.98
N GLN A 113 6.67 -10.33 -16.49
CA GLN A 113 6.57 -9.99 -15.07
C GLN A 113 5.13 -9.88 -14.58
N TYR A 114 4.16 -9.61 -15.46
CA TYR A 114 2.74 -9.68 -15.12
C TYR A 114 2.34 -11.12 -14.74
N PHE A 115 2.85 -12.11 -15.45
CA PHE A 115 2.64 -13.53 -15.16
C PHE A 115 3.52 -14.08 -14.05
N GLY A 116 4.58 -13.36 -13.67
CA GLY A 116 5.44 -13.71 -12.53
C GLY A 116 6.76 -14.33 -12.85
N VAL A 117 7.14 -14.26 -14.11
CA VAL A 117 8.39 -14.83 -14.61
C VAL A 117 9.23 -13.73 -15.23
N ASP A 118 10.54 -13.94 -15.27
CA ASP A 118 11.48 -13.00 -15.88
C ASP A 118 11.86 -13.41 -17.32
N ASP A 119 11.75 -14.70 -17.65
CA ASP A 119 12.12 -15.27 -18.95
C ASP A 119 10.98 -16.07 -19.60
N GLU A 120 10.96 -16.13 -20.94
CA GLU A 120 9.94 -16.87 -21.72
C GLU A 120 9.96 -18.38 -21.44
N GLU A 121 11.15 -18.94 -21.19
CA GLU A 121 11.35 -20.36 -20.90
C GLU A 121 10.61 -20.80 -19.62
N ASP A 122 10.38 -19.87 -18.69
CA ASP A 122 9.70 -20.12 -17.42
C ASP A 122 8.17 -20.09 -17.53
N LEU A 123 7.60 -19.70 -18.69
CA LEU A 123 6.14 -19.71 -18.89
C LEU A 123 5.54 -21.13 -18.77
N GLY A 124 6.33 -22.16 -19.10
CA GLY A 124 5.94 -23.55 -18.90
C GLY A 124 5.90 -24.00 -17.44
N LEU A 125 6.46 -23.21 -16.52
CA LEU A 125 6.49 -23.47 -15.08
C LEU A 125 5.31 -22.82 -14.33
N LEU A 126 4.47 -22.06 -15.04
CA LEU A 126 3.29 -21.46 -14.44
C LEU A 126 2.38 -22.54 -13.86
N PRO A 127 1.84 -22.36 -12.64
CA PRO A 127 0.95 -23.33 -12.02
C PRO A 127 -0.47 -23.28 -12.60
N PHE A 128 -0.67 -22.62 -13.74
CA PHE A 128 -1.96 -22.38 -14.37
C PHE A 128 -1.93 -22.82 -15.83
N GLU A 129 -2.99 -23.47 -16.29
CA GLU A 129 -3.23 -23.65 -17.73
C GLU A 129 -3.76 -22.33 -18.31
N THR A 130 -2.85 -21.48 -18.78
CA THR A 130 -3.19 -20.18 -19.35
C THR A 130 -3.36 -20.27 -20.87
N MET A 131 -4.49 -19.76 -21.35
CA MET A 131 -4.81 -19.58 -22.76
C MET A 131 -4.76 -18.09 -23.11
N GLN A 132 -4.53 -17.79 -24.39
CA GLN A 132 -4.56 -16.44 -24.94
C GLN A 132 -5.49 -16.33 -26.14
N ILE A 133 -6.09 -15.15 -26.33
CA ILE A 133 -6.83 -14.77 -27.53
C ILE A 133 -6.08 -13.62 -28.20
N SER A 134 -5.63 -13.80 -29.43
CA SER A 134 -4.90 -12.77 -30.20
C SER A 134 -5.73 -12.31 -31.39
N PHE A 135 -5.79 -10.99 -31.59
CA PHE A 135 -6.48 -10.33 -32.69
C PHE A 135 -5.47 -9.72 -33.65
N TYR A 136 -5.59 -10.07 -34.92
CA TYR A 136 -4.73 -9.58 -35.99
C TYR A 136 -5.52 -8.79 -37.03
N GLN A 137 -4.92 -7.69 -37.48
CA GLN A 137 -5.33 -6.98 -38.70
C GLN A 137 -4.10 -6.79 -39.58
N ASP A 138 -4.20 -7.18 -40.86
CA ASP A 138 -3.11 -7.05 -41.83
C ASP A 138 -1.78 -7.65 -41.32
N ASN A 139 -1.86 -8.81 -40.65
CA ASN A 139 -0.77 -9.53 -39.97
C ASN A 139 -0.12 -8.80 -38.79
N LYS A 140 -0.66 -7.68 -38.31
CA LYS A 140 -0.22 -6.99 -37.10
C LYS A 140 -1.08 -7.42 -35.91
N LEU A 141 -0.48 -7.76 -34.77
CA LEU A 141 -1.18 -7.92 -33.50
C LEU A 141 -1.77 -6.58 -33.04
N ILE A 142 -3.08 -6.52 -32.82
CA ILE A 142 -3.80 -5.30 -32.41
C ILE A 142 -4.51 -5.42 -31.07
N ALA A 143 -4.73 -6.64 -30.58
CA ALA A 143 -5.25 -6.90 -29.24
C ALA A 143 -4.90 -8.31 -28.80
N ALA A 144 -4.78 -8.49 -27.49
CA ALA A 144 -4.64 -9.80 -26.87
C ALA A 144 -5.38 -9.85 -25.53
N SER A 145 -5.88 -11.02 -25.15
CA SER A 145 -6.33 -11.28 -23.78
C SER A 145 -5.89 -12.64 -23.30
N TYR A 146 -5.90 -12.82 -21.97
CA TYR A 146 -5.40 -14.01 -21.30
C TYR A 146 -6.41 -14.51 -20.28
N PHE A 147 -6.55 -15.82 -20.18
CA PHE A 147 -7.42 -16.47 -19.20
C PHE A 147 -6.88 -17.81 -18.75
N ASP A 148 -7.11 -18.15 -17.49
CA ASP A 148 -6.75 -19.43 -16.91
C ASP A 148 -7.91 -20.43 -17.03
N VAL A 149 -7.56 -21.71 -17.18
CA VAL A 149 -8.51 -22.81 -17.32
C VAL A 149 -8.48 -23.66 -16.04
N GLY A 150 -9.63 -23.70 -15.36
CA GLY A 150 -9.91 -24.65 -14.28
C GLY A 150 -10.62 -25.91 -14.81
N GLU A 151 -11.06 -26.79 -13.92
CA GLU A 151 -11.78 -28.02 -14.31
C GLU A 151 -13.16 -27.67 -14.90
N GLN A 152 -13.95 -26.88 -14.18
CA GLN A 152 -15.31 -26.45 -14.50
C GLN A 152 -15.42 -24.97 -14.82
N SER A 153 -14.34 -24.19 -14.67
CA SER A 153 -14.40 -22.75 -14.92
C SER A 153 -13.24 -22.22 -15.75
N ILE A 154 -13.35 -20.95 -16.18
CA ILE A 154 -12.20 -20.17 -16.61
C ILE A 154 -12.17 -18.82 -15.87
N ALA A 155 -10.98 -18.26 -15.71
CA ALA A 155 -10.76 -16.96 -15.09
C ALA A 155 -10.03 -16.00 -16.03
N SER A 156 -10.68 -14.89 -16.38
CA SER A 156 -10.09 -13.83 -17.21
C SER A 156 -9.06 -13.04 -16.40
N LEU A 157 -7.93 -12.72 -17.02
CA LEU A 157 -6.82 -12.03 -16.37
C LEU A 157 -6.75 -10.57 -16.82
N MET A 158 -6.38 -10.37 -18.09
CA MET A 158 -6.14 -9.05 -18.67
C MET A 158 -6.47 -9.07 -20.16
N ALA A 159 -6.95 -7.94 -20.65
CA ALA A 159 -7.07 -7.67 -22.08
C ALA A 159 -6.36 -6.36 -22.40
N MET A 160 -5.55 -6.37 -23.45
CA MET A 160 -4.80 -5.24 -23.98
C MET A 160 -5.11 -5.05 -25.46
N TYR A 161 -5.02 -3.82 -25.94
CA TYR A 161 -5.32 -3.48 -27.31
C TYR A 161 -4.59 -2.20 -27.74
N ASP A 162 -4.31 -2.09 -29.04
CA ASP A 162 -3.70 -0.92 -29.67
C ASP A 162 -4.72 0.22 -29.59
N HIS A 163 -4.32 1.36 -29.03
CA HIS A 163 -5.23 2.48 -28.73
C HIS A 163 -5.99 2.98 -29.98
N ASN A 164 -5.41 2.82 -31.17
CA ASN A 164 -6.08 3.16 -32.44
C ASN A 164 -7.36 2.35 -32.67
N PHE A 165 -7.50 1.21 -31.99
CA PHE A 165 -8.66 0.31 -32.03
C PHE A 165 -9.60 0.45 -30.84
N LYS A 166 -9.45 1.49 -30.00
CA LYS A 166 -10.31 1.73 -28.83
C LYS A 166 -11.81 1.69 -29.14
N GLN A 167 -12.21 2.21 -30.30
CA GLN A 167 -13.63 2.25 -30.72
C GLN A 167 -14.22 0.87 -31.03
N GLU A 168 -13.38 -0.11 -31.33
CA GLU A 168 -13.82 -1.48 -31.59
C GLU A 168 -14.22 -2.19 -30.30
N GLY A 169 -13.65 -1.78 -29.15
CA GLY A 169 -13.93 -2.37 -27.85
C GLY A 169 -13.38 -3.79 -27.70
N LEU A 170 -12.22 -4.07 -28.29
CA LEU A 170 -11.61 -5.41 -28.38
C LEU A 170 -11.42 -6.06 -27.02
N GLY A 171 -11.07 -5.31 -25.98
CA GLY A 171 -10.95 -5.87 -24.63
C GLY A 171 -12.26 -6.40 -24.03
N PHE A 172 -13.42 -5.84 -24.39
CA PHE A 172 -14.71 -6.42 -23.97
C PHE A 172 -15.15 -7.55 -24.91
N ILE A 173 -14.80 -7.48 -26.19
CA ILE A 173 -15.09 -8.55 -27.15
C ILE A 173 -14.32 -9.81 -26.80
N SER A 174 -13.05 -9.69 -26.38
CA SER A 174 -12.23 -10.83 -25.97
C SER A 174 -12.88 -11.60 -24.82
N MET A 175 -13.42 -10.91 -23.81
CA MET A 175 -14.21 -11.54 -22.74
C MET A 175 -15.42 -12.34 -23.25
N LEU A 176 -16.12 -11.82 -24.27
CA LEU A 176 -17.24 -12.55 -24.88
C LEU A 176 -16.76 -13.79 -25.65
N LEU A 177 -15.57 -13.73 -26.26
CA LEU A 177 -14.95 -14.87 -26.93
C LEU A 177 -14.43 -15.90 -25.92
N GLU A 178 -13.88 -15.47 -24.78
CA GLU A 178 -13.53 -16.34 -23.66
C GLU A 178 -14.76 -17.10 -23.16
N MET A 179 -15.87 -16.41 -22.92
CA MET A 179 -17.14 -17.04 -22.54
C MET A 179 -17.68 -18.00 -23.61
N LYS A 180 -17.48 -17.69 -24.89
CA LYS A 180 -17.86 -18.58 -26.00
C LYS A 180 -16.99 -19.85 -26.00
N TRP A 181 -15.68 -19.69 -25.79
CA TRP A 181 -14.74 -20.80 -25.64
C TRP A 181 -15.09 -21.67 -24.44
N ALA A 182 -15.42 -21.07 -23.29
CA ALA A 182 -15.89 -21.77 -22.10
C ALA A 182 -17.13 -22.63 -22.40
N LEU A 183 -18.10 -22.08 -23.11
CA LEU A 183 -19.30 -22.82 -23.52
C LEU A 183 -18.97 -24.02 -24.43
N GLU A 184 -18.09 -23.82 -25.42
CA GLU A 184 -17.65 -24.88 -26.34
C GLU A 184 -16.86 -25.99 -25.62
N ASN A 185 -16.16 -25.64 -24.53
CA ASN A 185 -15.38 -26.54 -23.69
C ASN A 185 -16.13 -27.01 -22.43
N LYS A 186 -17.46 -26.84 -22.40
CA LYS A 186 -18.35 -27.34 -21.32
C LYS A 186 -17.95 -26.86 -19.91
N LYS A 187 -17.49 -25.61 -19.81
CA LYS A 187 -17.26 -24.94 -18.53
C LYS A 187 -18.59 -24.37 -18.04
N ASP A 188 -18.77 -24.37 -16.72
CA ASP A 188 -19.97 -23.91 -16.04
C ASP A 188 -19.87 -22.44 -15.61
N TRP A 189 -18.64 -21.96 -15.34
CA TRP A 189 -18.40 -20.64 -14.76
C TRP A 189 -17.33 -19.83 -15.50
N TYR A 190 -17.54 -18.52 -15.55
CA TYR A 190 -16.61 -17.52 -16.06
C TYR A 190 -16.32 -16.48 -14.96
N TYR A 191 -15.07 -16.32 -14.57
CA TYR A 191 -14.63 -15.36 -13.55
C TYR A 191 -13.88 -14.18 -14.19
N PRO A 192 -14.51 -13.02 -14.43
CA PRO A 192 -13.84 -11.87 -15.06
C PRO A 192 -12.94 -11.05 -14.12
N GLY A 193 -12.49 -11.62 -13.00
CA GLY A 193 -11.86 -10.90 -11.90
C GLY A 193 -12.88 -10.14 -11.07
N TYR A 194 -12.61 -8.88 -10.73
CA TYR A 194 -13.47 -8.08 -9.84
C TYR A 194 -13.89 -6.73 -10.47
N THR A 195 -14.85 -6.08 -9.81
CA THR A 195 -15.16 -4.64 -9.90
C THR A 195 -14.97 -4.00 -8.52
N LEU A 196 -15.20 -2.69 -8.42
CA LEU A 196 -15.06 -1.93 -7.18
C LEU A 196 -16.42 -1.46 -6.69
N ASP A 197 -16.48 -1.09 -5.41
CA ASP A 197 -17.69 -0.54 -4.78
C ASP A 197 -17.90 0.96 -5.05
N GLN A 198 -17.06 1.55 -5.89
CA GLN A 198 -17.19 2.87 -6.50
C GLN A 198 -17.06 2.77 -8.02
N PRO A 199 -17.55 3.76 -8.78
CA PRO A 199 -17.38 3.81 -10.23
C PRO A 199 -15.91 3.65 -10.61
N SER A 200 -15.62 2.73 -11.52
CA SER A 200 -14.25 2.35 -11.83
C SER A 200 -14.02 2.03 -13.31
N CYS A 201 -12.75 1.94 -13.68
CA CYS A 201 -12.34 1.49 -15.01
C CYS A 201 -12.62 -0.01 -15.26
N PHE A 202 -13.18 -0.73 -14.27
CA PHE A 202 -13.56 -2.15 -14.33
C PHE A 202 -15.07 -2.36 -14.56
N ASP A 203 -15.89 -1.31 -14.48
CA ASP A 203 -17.37 -1.41 -14.56
C ASP A 203 -17.86 -1.93 -15.92
N TYR A 204 -17.02 -1.89 -16.94
CA TYR A 204 -17.34 -2.43 -18.26
C TYR A 204 -17.66 -3.94 -18.22
N LYS A 205 -17.15 -4.67 -17.21
CA LYS A 205 -17.42 -6.08 -16.93
C LYS A 205 -18.86 -6.33 -16.51
N LEU A 206 -19.54 -5.34 -15.93
CA LEU A 206 -20.94 -5.42 -15.50
C LEU A 206 -21.93 -5.54 -16.68
N ARG A 207 -21.45 -5.37 -17.92
CA ARG A 207 -22.22 -5.57 -19.15
C ARG A 207 -22.21 -7.03 -19.65
N LEU A 208 -21.49 -7.92 -18.98
CA LEU A 208 -21.53 -9.36 -19.25
C LEU A 208 -22.91 -9.93 -18.90
N PRO A 209 -23.28 -11.10 -19.45
CA PRO A 209 -24.55 -11.73 -19.11
C PRO A 209 -24.54 -12.31 -17.69
N ASN A 210 -25.64 -12.14 -16.95
CA ASN A 210 -25.89 -12.77 -15.64
C ASN A 210 -24.75 -12.59 -14.62
N VAL A 211 -24.21 -11.37 -14.51
CA VAL A 211 -23.13 -11.06 -13.57
C VAL A 211 -23.61 -11.22 -12.13
N GLN A 212 -22.86 -12.02 -11.37
CA GLN A 212 -22.94 -12.13 -9.93
C GLN A 212 -21.69 -11.53 -9.29
N ALA A 213 -21.83 -11.00 -8.09
CA ALA A 213 -20.72 -10.55 -7.26
C ALA A 213 -20.66 -11.31 -5.93
N PHE A 214 -19.46 -11.47 -5.40
CA PHE A 214 -19.22 -12.09 -4.10
C PHE A 214 -19.42 -11.06 -2.97
N ASN A 215 -20.32 -11.34 -2.02
CA ASN A 215 -20.75 -10.36 -1.01
C ASN A 215 -19.95 -10.40 0.31
N TRP A 216 -18.81 -11.10 0.33
CA TRP A 216 -17.95 -11.33 1.51
C TRP A 216 -18.59 -11.98 2.74
N LYS A 217 -19.90 -12.26 2.70
CA LYS A 217 -20.58 -13.24 3.58
C LYS A 217 -20.47 -14.67 3.05
N LYS A 218 -19.55 -14.89 2.11
CA LYS A 218 -19.31 -16.15 1.39
C LYS A 218 -20.46 -16.58 0.48
N GLU A 219 -21.21 -15.61 -0.06
CA GLU A 219 -22.31 -15.87 -0.99
C GLU A 219 -22.09 -15.09 -2.29
N TRP A 220 -22.66 -15.64 -3.36
CA TRP A 220 -22.71 -15.01 -4.68
C TRP A 220 -24.12 -14.53 -4.96
N GLU A 221 -24.25 -13.25 -5.30
CA GLU A 221 -25.53 -12.61 -5.52
C GLU A 221 -25.54 -11.87 -6.87
N ASP A 222 -26.70 -11.86 -7.54
CA ASP A 222 -26.86 -11.09 -8.78
C ASP A 222 -26.44 -9.64 -8.57
N TRP A 223 -25.61 -9.09 -9.47
CA TRP A 223 -25.07 -7.73 -9.36
C TRP A 223 -26.15 -6.67 -9.10
N LYS A 224 -27.33 -6.82 -9.70
CA LYS A 224 -28.47 -5.90 -9.57
C LYS A 224 -29.02 -5.79 -8.14
N ASN A 225 -28.74 -6.76 -7.28
CA ASN A 225 -29.21 -6.81 -5.90
C ASN A 225 -28.13 -6.39 -4.89
N ILE A 226 -26.89 -6.21 -5.34
CA ILE A 226 -25.78 -5.81 -4.46
C ILE A 226 -26.03 -4.39 -3.95
N ASP A 227 -26.13 -4.26 -2.62
CA ASP A 227 -26.11 -2.95 -1.96
C ASP A 227 -24.66 -2.56 -1.64
N LEU A 228 -24.12 -1.64 -2.43
CA LEU A 228 -22.76 -1.12 -2.24
C LEU A 228 -22.58 -0.40 -0.89
N LYS A 229 -23.66 0.00 -0.21
CA LYS A 229 -23.59 0.56 1.14
C LYS A 229 -23.31 -0.48 2.22
N LEU A 230 -23.40 -1.76 1.87
CA LEU A 230 -23.11 -2.85 2.79
C LEU A 230 -21.66 -3.33 2.73
N THR A 231 -20.84 -2.83 1.80
CA THR A 231 -19.42 -3.17 1.75
C THR A 231 -18.74 -2.72 3.02
N LYS A 232 -17.73 -3.49 3.47
CA LYS A 232 -16.95 -3.12 4.65
C LYS A 232 -16.27 -1.75 4.45
N ARG A 233 -15.85 -1.40 3.23
CA ARG A 233 -15.21 -0.11 2.93
C ARG A 233 -16.19 1.04 3.13
N TYR A 234 -17.41 0.93 2.61
CA TYR A 234 -18.45 1.94 2.81
C TYR A 234 -18.75 2.14 4.30
N LYS A 235 -19.01 1.03 5.03
CA LYS A 235 -19.32 1.08 6.47
C LYS A 235 -18.19 1.69 7.30
N THR A 236 -16.96 1.26 7.06
CA THR A 236 -15.78 1.76 7.78
C THR A 236 -15.58 3.25 7.53
N LEU A 237 -15.66 3.69 6.27
CA LEU A 237 -15.51 5.10 5.92
C LEU A 237 -16.58 5.96 6.61
N HIS A 238 -17.86 5.60 6.49
CA HIS A 238 -18.95 6.43 7.05
C HIS A 238 -18.94 6.42 8.58
N ALA A 239 -18.67 5.27 9.22
CA ALA A 239 -18.54 5.22 10.67
C ALA A 239 -17.40 6.11 11.18
N LEU A 240 -16.28 6.18 10.44
CA LEU A 240 -15.16 7.06 10.77
C LEU A 240 -15.48 8.53 10.48
N GLU A 241 -16.15 8.85 9.38
CA GLU A 241 -16.59 10.21 9.08
C GLU A 241 -17.52 10.74 10.19
N ASP A 242 -18.52 9.96 10.58
CA ASP A 242 -19.48 10.30 11.63
C ASP A 242 -18.78 10.52 12.98
N ILE A 243 -17.96 9.56 13.44
CA ILE A 243 -17.29 9.69 14.74
C ILE A 243 -16.25 10.82 14.76
N VAL A 244 -15.53 11.04 13.66
CA VAL A 244 -14.53 12.12 13.57
C VAL A 244 -15.23 13.48 13.62
N GLU A 245 -16.39 13.63 12.97
CA GLU A 245 -17.21 14.85 13.10
C GLU A 245 -17.61 15.09 14.56
N ASP A 246 -18.06 14.06 15.26
CA ASP A 246 -18.48 14.16 16.66
C ASP A 246 -17.32 14.48 17.61
N ILE A 247 -16.18 13.77 17.50
CA ILE A 247 -14.97 14.05 18.28
C ILE A 247 -14.52 15.49 18.04
N ASN A 248 -14.55 15.96 16.80
CA ASN A 248 -14.16 17.32 16.43
C ASN A 248 -15.01 18.39 17.11
N LYS A 249 -16.19 18.11 17.65
CA LYS A 249 -17.00 19.11 18.37
C LYS A 249 -16.38 19.48 19.73
N THR A 250 -15.65 18.57 20.36
CA THR A 250 -15.12 18.76 21.73
C THR A 250 -13.59 18.65 21.82
N CYS A 251 -12.94 18.05 20.82
CA CYS A 251 -11.49 17.85 20.82
C CYS A 251 -10.73 19.15 20.53
N LEU A 252 -9.60 19.34 21.24
CA LEU A 252 -8.69 20.49 21.09
C LEU A 252 -7.98 20.47 19.74
N VAL A 253 -7.72 19.28 19.20
CA VAL A 253 -7.14 19.08 17.87
C VAL A 253 -8.20 18.60 16.90
N LYS A 254 -8.12 19.08 15.66
CA LYS A 254 -9.05 18.63 14.60
C LYS A 254 -8.48 17.42 13.90
N GLY A 255 -9.26 16.35 13.87
CA GLY A 255 -8.98 15.16 13.09
C GLY A 255 -9.67 15.16 11.74
N HIS A 256 -9.24 14.25 10.89
CA HIS A 256 -9.80 13.97 9.59
C HIS A 256 -9.74 12.46 9.32
N VAL A 257 -10.56 11.97 8.41
CA VAL A 257 -10.44 10.58 7.93
C VAL A 257 -9.31 10.51 6.91
N ALA A 258 -8.47 9.49 7.03
CA ALA A 258 -7.34 9.20 6.16
C ALA A 258 -7.41 7.75 5.68
N GLU A 259 -6.81 7.50 4.52
CA GLU A 259 -6.70 6.18 3.89
C GLU A 259 -5.22 5.80 3.78
N GLU A 260 -4.85 4.60 4.21
CA GLU A 260 -3.45 4.14 4.26
C GLU A 260 -3.06 3.46 2.94
N GLN A 261 -2.34 4.19 2.09
CA GLN A 261 -1.83 3.68 0.80
C GLN A 261 -0.96 2.43 0.97
N ASN A 262 -0.12 2.39 2.01
CA ASN A 262 0.84 1.30 2.18
C ASN A 262 0.25 0.11 2.96
N PHE A 263 -1.05 0.10 3.26
CA PHE A 263 -1.67 -0.88 4.13
C PHE A 263 -1.51 -2.31 3.61
N PHE A 264 -1.87 -2.56 2.36
CA PHE A 264 -1.78 -3.91 1.77
C PHE A 264 -0.34 -4.36 1.56
N THR A 265 0.53 -3.46 1.11
CA THR A 265 1.97 -3.76 1.00
C THR A 265 2.56 -4.14 2.35
N SER A 266 2.21 -3.39 3.40
CA SER A 266 2.65 -3.68 4.77
C SER A 266 2.07 -4.98 5.31
N MET A 267 0.81 -5.27 4.99
CA MET A 267 0.14 -6.52 5.37
C MET A 267 0.72 -7.74 4.66
N TRP A 268 0.98 -7.65 3.35
CA TRP A 268 1.50 -8.76 2.55
C TRP A 268 2.88 -9.22 2.99
N HIS A 269 3.71 -8.27 3.44
CA HIS A 269 5.10 -8.52 3.78
C HIS A 269 5.40 -8.48 5.28
N ASP A 270 4.36 -8.32 6.12
CA ASP A 270 4.48 -8.12 7.58
C ASP A 270 5.46 -6.96 7.93
N MET A 271 5.27 -5.82 7.27
CA MET A 271 6.20 -4.69 7.29
C MET A 271 5.67 -3.44 8.01
N PHE A 272 4.58 -3.51 8.78
CA PHE A 272 4.00 -2.34 9.46
C PHE A 272 5.03 -1.57 10.33
N ASP A 273 5.92 -2.30 11.02
CA ASP A 273 6.99 -1.70 11.82
C ASP A 273 8.03 -0.93 10.97
N PHE A 274 8.23 -1.34 9.72
CA PHE A 274 9.21 -0.73 8.81
C PHE A 274 8.62 0.41 7.98
N THR A 275 7.39 0.23 7.48
CA THR A 275 6.69 1.21 6.64
C THR A 275 6.10 2.35 7.45
N GLN A 276 5.97 2.19 8.77
CA GLN A 276 5.29 3.15 9.64
C GLN A 276 3.82 3.37 9.24
N ALA A 277 3.25 2.44 8.47
CA ALA A 277 1.86 2.48 8.05
C ALA A 277 0.92 2.26 9.24
N VAL A 278 -0.26 2.86 9.19
CA VAL A 278 -1.31 2.56 10.18
C VAL A 278 -1.84 1.15 9.94
N GLU A 279 -2.06 0.39 11.02
CA GLU A 279 -2.60 -0.98 10.98
C GLU A 279 -4.12 -1.02 10.66
N ALA A 280 -4.60 -0.09 9.83
CA ALA A 280 -5.97 -0.01 9.34
C ALA A 280 -6.01 0.65 7.95
N PRO A 281 -6.86 0.18 7.02
CA PRO A 281 -6.92 0.73 5.66
C PRO A 281 -7.53 2.14 5.62
N ILE A 282 -8.46 2.42 6.54
CA ILE A 282 -9.11 3.71 6.72
C ILE A 282 -9.12 3.98 8.23
N TYR A 283 -8.76 5.19 8.63
CA TYR A 283 -8.65 5.57 10.05
C TYR A 283 -8.93 7.07 10.24
N GLY A 284 -9.35 7.46 11.44
CA GLY A 284 -9.37 8.86 11.85
C GLY A 284 -7.96 9.27 12.32
N SER A 285 -7.37 10.27 11.67
CA SER A 285 -6.08 10.86 12.05
C SER A 285 -6.31 12.14 12.85
N PHE A 286 -5.75 12.20 14.06
CA PHE A 286 -5.73 13.39 14.91
C PHE A 286 -4.27 13.81 15.15
N PRO A 287 -3.75 14.81 14.41
CA PRO A 287 -2.39 15.30 14.61
C PRO A 287 -2.27 16.00 15.96
N ILE A 288 -1.41 15.47 16.83
CA ILE A 288 -1.17 16.00 18.18
C ILE A 288 0.23 16.62 18.32
N GLY A 289 0.97 16.72 17.21
CA GLY A 289 2.25 17.41 17.10
C GLY A 289 2.79 17.29 15.67
N GLN A 290 3.99 17.82 15.42
CA GLN A 290 4.59 17.78 14.08
C GLN A 290 4.84 16.36 13.56
N TYR A 291 5.13 15.41 14.47
CA TYR A 291 5.49 14.03 14.12
C TYR A 291 4.52 12.99 14.68
N HIS A 292 3.54 13.39 15.49
CA HIS A 292 2.71 12.45 16.26
C HIS A 292 1.24 12.62 15.92
N GLN A 293 0.54 11.49 15.88
CA GLN A 293 -0.90 11.43 15.73
C GLN A 293 -1.52 10.41 16.67
N MET A 294 -2.76 10.68 17.07
CA MET A 294 -3.66 9.64 17.56
C MET A 294 -4.42 9.09 16.36
N VAL A 295 -4.61 7.78 16.35
CA VAL A 295 -5.42 7.09 15.34
C VAL A 295 -6.68 6.53 15.97
N VAL A 296 -7.80 6.69 15.27
CA VAL A 296 -9.11 6.13 15.58
C VAL A 296 -9.41 5.07 14.52
N ILE A 297 -9.48 3.81 14.92
CA ILE A 297 -9.67 2.67 14.03
C ILE A 297 -11.05 2.08 14.32
N TYR A 298 -11.87 1.90 13.29
CA TYR A 298 -13.17 1.27 13.43
C TYR A 298 -13.06 -0.25 13.28
N ASP A 299 -13.57 -1.00 14.26
CA ASP A 299 -13.79 -2.44 14.18
C ASP A 299 -15.24 -2.71 13.74
N PRO A 300 -15.48 -3.12 12.48
CA PRO A 300 -16.83 -3.37 11.97
C PRO A 300 -17.47 -4.65 12.53
N VAL A 301 -16.71 -5.54 13.17
CA VAL A 301 -17.23 -6.79 13.74
C VAL A 301 -17.81 -6.53 15.12
N GLN A 302 -17.07 -5.80 15.95
CA GLN A 302 -17.53 -5.43 17.30
C GLN A 302 -18.37 -4.15 17.29
N ASP A 303 -18.34 -3.41 16.18
CA ASP A 303 -18.94 -2.08 16.05
C ASP A 303 -18.40 -1.19 17.20
N GLN A 304 -17.09 -0.94 17.21
CA GLN A 304 -16.41 -0.12 18.23
C GLN A 304 -15.25 0.64 17.59
N PHE A 305 -14.77 1.69 18.27
CA PHE A 305 -13.56 2.40 17.85
C PHE A 305 -12.42 2.10 18.81
N VAL A 306 -11.29 1.67 18.26
CA VAL A 306 -10.01 1.53 18.96
C VAL A 306 -9.23 2.83 18.77
N VAL A 307 -8.83 3.47 19.86
CA VAL A 307 -8.09 4.74 19.85
C VAL A 307 -6.75 4.56 20.51
N LYS A 308 -5.67 4.89 19.80
CA LYS A 308 -4.29 4.70 20.26
C LYS A 308 -3.32 5.71 19.63
N PRO A 309 -2.16 5.98 20.25
CA PRO A 309 -1.07 6.69 19.58
C PRO A 309 -0.48 5.87 18.44
N HIS A 310 -0.07 6.53 17.36
CA HIS A 310 0.62 5.89 16.23
C HIS A 310 2.13 5.92 16.42
N ILE A 311 2.82 4.77 16.27
CA ILE A 311 4.30 4.60 16.29
C ILE A 311 5.00 4.87 17.64
N PHE A 312 4.45 5.71 18.51
CA PHE A 312 5.10 6.06 19.77
C PHE A 312 4.37 5.49 20.98
N LYS A 313 5.14 5.16 22.02
CA LYS A 313 4.63 4.73 23.33
C LYS A 313 4.95 5.81 24.34
N MET A 314 3.96 6.20 25.13
CA MET A 314 4.19 7.02 26.30
C MET A 314 4.53 6.13 27.49
N GLU A 315 5.59 6.49 28.22
CA GLU A 315 5.91 5.94 29.55
C GLU A 315 5.13 6.65 30.67
N SER A 316 4.18 7.52 30.32
CA SER A 316 3.30 8.21 31.26
C SER A 316 2.21 7.27 31.78
N GLY A 317 1.61 7.60 32.93
CA GLY A 317 0.44 6.89 33.45
C GLY A 317 -0.85 7.07 32.63
N LEU A 318 -0.75 7.57 31.39
CA LEU A 318 -1.89 7.70 30.48
C LEU A 318 -2.28 6.33 29.92
N THR A 319 -3.58 6.18 29.64
CA THR A 319 -4.14 4.98 29.04
C THR A 319 -3.56 4.77 27.64
N LYS A 320 -2.97 3.60 27.38
CA LYS A 320 -2.27 3.31 26.12
C LYS A 320 -3.21 3.19 24.92
N GLU A 321 -4.37 2.59 25.13
CA GLU A 321 -5.42 2.43 24.14
C GLU A 321 -6.77 2.33 24.84
N ILE A 322 -7.83 2.77 24.17
CA ILE A 322 -9.21 2.55 24.60
C ILE A 322 -10.01 1.92 23.45
N THR A 323 -11.08 1.23 23.81
CA THR A 323 -12.09 0.75 22.87
C THR A 323 -13.44 1.27 23.34
N THR A 324 -14.08 2.12 22.55
CA THR A 324 -15.32 2.79 22.94
C THR A 324 -16.12 3.25 21.71
N LYS A 325 -17.38 3.60 21.93
CA LYS A 325 -18.22 4.35 20.98
C LYS A 325 -18.40 5.82 21.35
N ASP A 326 -17.97 6.20 22.55
CA ASP A 326 -18.24 7.52 23.10
C ASP A 326 -17.24 8.56 22.55
N PRO A 327 -17.68 9.52 21.71
CA PRO A 327 -16.78 10.55 21.19
C PRO A 327 -16.19 11.44 22.29
N GLU A 328 -16.84 11.59 23.45
CA GLU A 328 -16.32 12.38 24.57
C GLU A 328 -15.12 11.68 25.26
N GLU A 329 -15.20 10.35 25.43
CA GLU A 329 -14.08 9.55 25.94
C GLU A 329 -12.87 9.61 25.00
N ILE A 330 -13.13 9.48 23.69
CA ILE A 330 -12.10 9.58 22.64
C ILE A 330 -11.44 10.96 22.66
N SER A 331 -12.25 12.02 22.66
CA SER A 331 -11.78 13.42 22.73
C SER A 331 -10.94 13.67 23.97
N THR A 332 -11.37 13.16 25.14
CA THR A 332 -10.64 13.28 26.41
C THR A 332 -9.26 12.64 26.33
N LEU A 333 -9.16 11.43 25.76
CA LEU A 333 -7.88 10.75 25.58
C LEU A 333 -6.96 11.53 24.64
N ILE A 334 -7.46 11.96 23.48
CA ILE A 334 -6.68 12.71 22.49
C ILE A 334 -6.18 14.03 23.10
N ASN A 335 -7.03 14.75 23.85
CA ASN A 335 -6.67 16.00 24.52
C ASN A 335 -5.58 15.82 25.57
N ALA A 336 -5.63 14.71 26.32
CA ALA A 336 -4.61 14.37 27.32
C ALA A 336 -3.25 14.11 26.65
N TYR A 337 -3.25 13.33 25.56
CA TYR A 337 -2.05 13.06 24.76
C TYR A 337 -1.48 14.34 24.12
N PHE A 338 -2.35 15.17 23.54
CA PHE A 338 -1.97 16.46 22.96
C PHE A 338 -1.31 17.37 24.01
N THR A 339 -1.98 17.59 25.14
CA THR A 339 -1.48 18.45 26.22
C THR A 339 -0.11 17.97 26.73
N TYR A 340 0.05 16.67 26.89
CA TYR A 340 1.32 16.08 27.32
C TYR A 340 2.44 16.28 26.29
N LEU A 341 2.15 16.04 25.01
CA LEU A 341 3.14 16.27 23.94
C LEU A 341 3.53 17.73 23.82
N GLN A 342 2.60 18.69 24.01
CA GLN A 342 2.94 20.12 23.99
C GLN A 342 3.97 20.47 25.08
N ILE A 343 3.85 19.89 26.28
CA ILE A 343 4.84 20.11 27.35
C ILE A 343 6.22 19.57 26.95
N ILE A 344 6.27 18.39 26.34
CA ILE A 344 7.53 17.81 25.84
C ILE A 344 8.09 18.64 24.68
N ASP A 345 7.25 19.08 23.74
CA ASP A 345 7.69 19.86 22.57
C ASP A 345 8.31 21.18 22.98
N VAL A 346 7.68 21.91 23.90
CA VAL A 346 8.21 23.16 24.45
C VAL A 346 9.57 22.92 25.12
N ARG A 347 9.67 21.86 25.91
CA ARG A 347 10.91 21.47 26.59
C ARG A 347 12.04 21.17 25.61
N ILE A 348 11.79 20.33 24.60
CA ILE A 348 12.80 19.94 23.63
C ILE A 348 13.20 21.11 22.74
N THR A 349 12.23 21.92 22.31
CA THR A 349 12.49 23.11 21.49
C THR A 349 13.36 24.09 22.27
N GLN A 350 13.03 24.38 23.54
CA GLN A 350 13.88 25.22 24.39
C GLN A 350 15.30 24.65 24.51
N ALA A 351 15.44 23.34 24.74
CA ALA A 351 16.75 22.72 24.83
C ALA A 351 17.56 22.82 23.53
N ILE A 352 16.92 22.72 22.37
CA ILE A 352 17.55 22.88 21.06
C ILE A 352 17.99 24.34 20.87
N ASP A 353 17.12 25.29 21.19
CA ASP A 353 17.40 26.72 21.09
C ASP A 353 18.57 27.12 22.00
N ASP A 354 18.58 26.64 23.25
CA ASP A 354 19.69 26.84 24.20
C ASP A 354 21.01 26.32 23.63
N PHE A 355 21.01 25.13 23.01
CA PHE A 355 22.21 24.56 22.39
C PHE A 355 22.67 25.39 21.18
N GLN A 356 21.73 25.83 20.34
CA GLN A 356 22.02 26.68 19.19
C GLN A 356 22.59 28.03 19.62
N GLU A 357 22.13 28.62 20.72
CA GLU A 357 22.71 29.85 21.27
C GLU A 357 24.17 29.63 21.68
N VAL A 358 24.47 28.54 22.39
CA VAL A 358 25.86 28.22 22.77
C VAL A 358 26.71 27.94 21.52
N LEU A 359 26.17 27.25 20.52
CA LEU A 359 26.84 26.99 19.24
C LEU A 359 27.15 28.29 18.49
N ASN A 360 26.19 29.21 18.38
CA ASN A 360 26.36 30.50 17.70
C ASN A 360 27.36 31.41 18.41
N ASN A 361 27.54 31.25 19.73
CA ASN A 361 28.54 31.95 20.51
C ASN A 361 29.91 31.24 20.51
N SER A 362 30.02 30.07 19.88
CA SER A 362 31.27 29.33 19.72
C SER A 362 32.00 29.72 18.42
N ASN A 363 33.27 29.34 18.29
CA ASN A 363 34.04 29.52 17.07
C ASN A 363 33.90 28.33 16.08
N LEU A 364 32.95 27.43 16.31
CA LEU A 364 32.75 26.25 15.46
C LEU A 364 31.82 26.58 14.29
N GLU A 365 32.28 26.30 13.08
CA GLU A 365 31.47 26.39 11.86
C GLU A 365 31.03 24.99 11.39
N PHE A 366 29.79 24.91 10.92
CA PHE A 366 29.20 23.71 10.34
C PHE A 366 28.58 24.06 8.99
N ASP A 367 28.74 23.18 8.00
CA ASP A 367 28.13 23.31 6.67
C ASP A 367 26.60 23.31 6.75
N THR A 368 26.05 22.57 7.71
CA THR A 368 24.60 22.40 7.87
C THR A 368 24.24 22.25 9.32
N VAL A 369 23.23 23.00 9.75
CA VAL A 369 22.62 22.97 11.09
C VAL A 369 21.12 22.87 10.92
N GLU A 370 20.54 21.71 11.21
CA GLU A 370 19.13 21.43 10.97
C GLU A 370 18.47 20.78 12.19
N VAL A 371 17.21 21.12 12.44
CA VAL A 371 16.39 20.41 13.41
C VAL A 371 15.67 19.28 12.69
N MET A 372 15.94 18.06 13.12
CA MET A 372 15.31 16.86 12.57
C MET A 372 14.34 16.26 13.61
N GLY A 373 13.44 15.39 13.16
CA GLY A 373 12.59 14.65 14.09
C GLY A 373 12.02 13.34 13.55
N ASN A 374 11.62 12.46 14.48
CA ASN A 374 11.05 11.14 14.22
C ASN A 374 10.18 10.70 15.40
N ALA A 375 8.90 10.41 15.13
CA ALA A 375 7.89 10.00 16.10
C ALA A 375 8.32 8.81 17.00
N SER A 376 9.00 7.83 16.40
CA SER A 376 9.44 6.61 17.11
C SER A 376 10.47 6.87 18.22
N ARG A 377 11.12 8.04 18.20
CA ARG A 377 12.15 8.43 19.18
C ARG A 377 11.59 9.14 20.42
N HIS A 378 10.29 9.06 20.67
CA HIS A 378 9.66 9.60 21.87
C HIS A 378 10.37 9.12 23.17
N PRO A 379 10.59 10.00 24.17
CA PRO A 379 10.19 11.40 24.22
C PRO A 379 11.10 12.34 23.43
N ASN A 380 12.32 11.95 23.07
CA ASN A 380 13.32 12.82 22.42
C ASN A 380 13.21 12.77 20.89
N TYR A 381 12.01 13.03 20.38
CA TYR A 381 11.70 12.89 18.97
C TYR A 381 12.26 13.99 18.08
N LYS A 382 12.81 15.08 18.63
CA LYS A 382 13.52 16.14 17.90
C LYS A 382 14.99 16.19 18.34
N TRP A 383 15.89 16.46 17.40
CA TRP A 383 17.32 16.63 17.66
C TRP A 383 17.96 17.65 16.73
N LEU A 384 19.12 18.16 17.11
CA LEU A 384 19.93 19.01 16.26
C LEU A 384 20.92 18.16 15.45
N SER A 385 20.89 18.31 14.14
CA SER A 385 21.77 17.66 13.17
C SER A 385 22.83 18.66 12.73
N LEU A 386 24.11 18.32 12.94
CA LEU A 386 25.24 19.17 12.56
C LEU A 386 26.13 18.42 11.57
N LYS A 387 26.48 19.05 10.45
CA LYS A 387 27.37 18.48 9.45
C LYS A 387 28.58 19.37 9.21
N ASN A 388 29.78 18.79 9.22
CA ASN A 388 31.02 19.46 8.84
C ASN A 388 31.85 18.47 8.01
N GLY A 389 31.94 18.73 6.70
CA GLY A 389 32.50 17.85 5.70
C GLY A 389 31.84 16.47 5.70
N ASN A 390 32.66 15.44 5.97
CA ASN A 390 32.22 14.04 6.05
C ASN A 390 31.79 13.62 7.47
N ILE A 391 31.79 14.52 8.44
CA ILE A 391 31.41 14.22 9.82
C ILE A 391 29.97 14.69 10.04
N HIS A 392 29.14 13.76 10.53
CA HIS A 392 27.76 14.03 10.89
C HIS A 392 27.55 13.80 12.38
N TRP A 393 26.97 14.79 13.05
CA TRP A 393 26.57 14.75 14.44
C TRP A 393 25.06 14.82 14.61
N MET A 394 24.56 14.04 15.55
CA MET A 394 23.20 14.09 16.06
C MET A 394 23.27 14.46 17.54
N ILE A 395 22.72 15.62 17.90
CA ILE A 395 22.69 16.12 19.27
C ILE A 395 21.28 15.89 19.82
N MET A 396 21.14 14.77 20.55
CA MET A 396 19.87 14.44 21.20
C MET A 396 19.75 15.20 22.52
N THR A 397 18.54 15.68 22.83
CA THR A 397 18.24 16.33 24.11
C THR A 397 17.67 15.33 25.11
N PHE A 398 17.94 15.53 26.39
CA PHE A 398 17.46 14.70 27.49
C PHE A 398 17.12 15.59 28.69
N TRP A 399 15.90 15.47 29.20
CA TRP A 399 15.48 16.16 30.42
C TRP A 399 15.82 15.33 31.66
N ASP A 400 16.58 15.89 32.60
CA ASP A 400 16.83 15.30 33.91
C ASP A 400 15.85 15.89 34.94
N ASN A 401 14.96 15.05 35.45
CA ASN A 401 13.94 15.46 36.43
C ASN A 401 14.53 15.87 37.79
N ASP A 402 15.62 15.22 38.22
CA ASP A 402 16.22 15.45 39.53
C ASP A 402 17.01 16.76 39.54
N ARG A 403 17.75 17.02 38.47
CA ARG A 403 18.57 18.22 38.29
C ARG A 403 17.79 19.39 37.68
N ARG A 404 16.59 19.12 37.14
CA ARG A 404 15.73 20.11 36.47
C ARG A 404 16.45 20.89 35.38
N GLN A 405 17.28 20.20 34.60
CA GLN A 405 18.04 20.80 33.50
C GLN A 405 18.15 19.81 32.34
N PHE A 406 18.48 20.33 31.16
CA PHE A 406 18.76 19.50 29.99
C PHE A 406 20.20 19.01 29.97
N PHE A 407 20.36 17.79 29.49
CA PHE A 407 21.62 17.23 29.03
C PHE A 407 21.51 16.91 27.55
N TYR A 408 22.66 16.92 26.89
CA TYR A 408 22.81 16.65 25.48
C TYR A 408 23.61 15.38 25.32
N HIS A 409 23.20 14.57 24.36
CA HIS A 409 23.90 13.38 23.97
C HIS A 409 24.40 13.54 22.53
N PRO A 410 25.64 14.02 22.33
CA PRO A 410 26.25 14.08 21.02
C PRO A 410 26.56 12.65 20.53
N LEU A 411 26.12 12.34 19.32
CA LEU A 411 26.36 11.09 18.62
C LEU A 411 27.00 11.42 17.27
N THR A 412 28.02 10.67 16.86
CA THR A 412 28.62 10.80 15.53
C THR A 412 28.32 9.56 14.69
N PHE A 413 28.10 9.74 13.39
CA PHE A 413 27.87 8.61 12.49
C PHE A 413 29.20 7.98 12.04
N LYS A 414 29.38 6.68 12.30
CA LYS A 414 30.54 5.92 11.83
C LYS A 414 30.17 5.21 10.54
N TYR A 415 30.52 5.80 9.40
CA TYR A 415 30.20 5.28 8.06
C TYR A 415 30.62 3.82 7.84
N HIS A 416 31.82 3.44 8.30
CA HIS A 416 32.31 2.06 8.19
C HIS A 416 31.49 1.04 9.02
N GLN A 417 30.81 1.47 10.08
CA GLN A 417 29.96 0.63 10.93
C GLN A 417 28.46 0.82 10.64
N LYS A 418 28.11 1.77 9.76
CA LYS A 418 26.74 2.17 9.44
C LYS A 418 25.87 2.43 10.69
N ARG A 419 26.42 3.06 11.73
CA ARG A 419 25.70 3.34 12.98
C ARG A 419 26.12 4.63 13.65
N TRP A 420 25.23 5.16 14.49
CA TRP A 420 25.49 6.25 15.42
C TRP A 420 26.22 5.73 16.67
N VAL A 421 27.27 6.42 17.10
CA VAL A 421 28.02 6.09 18.33
C VAL A 421 28.13 7.30 19.24
N SER A 422 28.08 7.05 20.55
CA SER A 422 28.39 8.06 21.56
C SER A 422 29.87 8.01 21.88
N PRO A 423 30.65 9.06 21.61
CA PRO A 423 32.02 9.10 22.11
C PRO A 423 32.09 9.60 23.57
N PHE A 424 31.00 10.19 24.09
CA PHE A 424 31.10 11.20 25.14
C PHE A 424 30.07 11.13 26.26
N GLY A 425 29.04 10.29 26.13
CA GLY A 425 27.91 10.21 27.06
C GLY A 425 27.06 11.49 27.12
N LEU A 426 26.23 11.61 28.15
CA LEU A 426 25.42 12.81 28.43
C LEU A 426 26.29 13.94 28.98
N CYS A 427 26.11 15.17 28.49
CA CYS A 427 26.87 16.35 28.93
C CYS A 427 26.08 17.65 28.76
N THR A 428 26.59 18.78 29.29
CA THR A 428 26.02 20.11 29.02
C THR A 428 26.31 20.54 27.58
N ALA A 429 25.68 21.62 27.11
CA ALA A 429 25.88 22.14 25.75
C ALA A 429 27.34 22.54 25.51
N GLU A 430 27.96 23.25 26.46
CA GLU A 430 29.35 23.71 26.37
C GLU A 430 30.32 22.52 26.31
N VAL A 431 30.10 21.52 27.17
CA VAL A 431 30.94 20.30 27.18
C VAL A 431 30.75 19.51 25.89
N ALA A 432 29.54 19.46 25.34
CA ALA A 432 29.28 18.80 24.06
C ALA A 432 30.07 19.47 22.93
N LEU A 433 30.02 20.81 22.83
CA LEU A 433 30.74 21.56 21.80
C LEU A 433 32.25 21.45 21.95
N LEU A 434 32.80 21.53 23.17
CA LEU A 434 34.22 21.32 23.41
C LEU A 434 34.69 19.94 22.95
N LYS A 435 33.89 18.90 23.24
CA LYS A 435 34.19 17.52 22.83
C LYS A 435 34.05 17.33 21.31
N ILE A 436 33.10 18.02 20.67
CA ILE A 436 32.96 18.02 19.21
C ILE A 436 34.15 18.73 18.56
N SER A 437 34.57 19.90 19.07
CA SER A 437 35.77 20.63 18.61
C SER A 437 36.99 19.73 18.64
N SER A 438 37.28 19.15 19.82
CA SER A 438 38.43 18.25 19.99
C SER A 438 38.36 17.01 19.07
N TYR A 439 37.15 16.50 18.79
CA TYR A 439 36.99 15.40 17.85
C TYR A 439 37.25 15.81 16.40
N ILE A 440 36.83 17.00 15.99
CA ILE A 440 37.08 17.53 14.64
C ILE A 440 38.58 17.74 14.46
N GLU A 441 39.23 18.42 15.41
CA GLU A 441 40.68 18.67 15.40
C GLU A 441 41.49 17.36 15.31
N THR A 442 41.20 16.38 16.17
CA THR A 442 41.90 15.07 16.12
C THR A 442 41.67 14.28 14.84
N LYS A 443 40.52 14.46 14.17
CA LYS A 443 40.24 13.83 12.89
C LYS A 443 40.91 14.55 11.73
N GLU A 444 41.01 15.87 11.77
CA GLU A 444 41.79 16.65 10.80
C GLU A 444 43.28 16.30 10.89
N GLU A 445 43.83 16.12 12.09
CA GLU A 445 45.20 15.62 12.32
C GLU A 445 45.40 14.20 11.73
N ASP A 446 44.47 13.27 11.92
CA ASP A 446 44.52 11.92 11.29
C ASP A 446 44.53 12.01 9.73
N TRP A 447 43.87 13.01 9.14
CA TRP A 447 43.83 13.20 7.68
C TRP A 447 45.13 13.84 7.15
N GLU A 448 45.74 14.77 7.89
CA GLU A 448 47.05 15.32 7.55
C GLU A 448 48.15 14.26 7.69
N ASP A 449 48.10 13.39 8.70
CA ASP A 449 49.04 12.27 8.85
C ASP A 449 48.93 11.26 7.69
N LEU A 450 47.72 10.98 7.19
CA LEU A 450 47.49 10.13 6.01
C LEU A 450 47.98 10.76 4.69
N LEU A 451 48.05 12.10 4.62
CA LEU A 451 48.63 12.84 3.50
C LEU A 451 50.14 13.07 3.67
N SER A 452 50.71 12.74 4.84
CA SER A 452 52.13 12.87 5.14
C SER A 452 52.97 11.63 4.81
N GLU A 453 52.37 10.54 4.30
CA GLU A 453 53.12 9.43 3.67
C GLU A 453 53.64 9.83 2.28
N THR A 454 54.54 10.80 2.26
CA THR A 454 55.64 10.87 1.29
C THR A 454 56.95 10.99 2.05
N GLU A 455 57.55 9.85 2.35
CA GLU A 455 58.98 9.57 2.08
C GLU A 455 59.25 8.06 2.03
#